data_AF-C8P7D0-F1
#
_entry.id   AF-C8P7D0-F1
#
_cell.length_a   1.000
_cell.length_b   1.000
_cell.length_c   1.000
_cell.angle_alpha   90.00
_cell.angle_beta   90.00
_cell.angle_gamma   90.00
#
_symmetry.space_group_name_H-M   'P 1'
#
loop_
_entity.id
_entity.type
_entity.pdbx_description
1 polymer ?
#
loop_
_entity_poly.entity_id
_entity_poly.type
_entity_poly.pdbx_seq_one_letter_code
_entity_poly.pdbx_strand_id
1 'polypeptide(L)' 'MEINEDALQNFQSSKFNFVDAKGNDVDLSNLDDSVKYTLRDGDAIVQDDMAAKDVVDTINDEYGKTLNV' A
#
# COMPACT_ATOMS: atom_id res chain seq x y z
N MET A 1 9.06 8.93 -4.61
CA MET A 1 7.83 9.15 -3.82
C MET A 1 8.12 8.72 -2.40
N GLU A 2 7.50 9.32 -1.40
CA GLU A 2 7.82 9.04 0.02
C GLU A 2 6.55 8.64 0.76
N ILE A 3 6.60 7.52 1.48
CA ILE A 3 5.54 7.06 2.36
C ILE A 3 5.84 7.59 3.76
N ASN A 4 4.86 8.18 4.42
CA ASN A 4 4.98 8.61 5.81
C ASN A 4 5.20 7.39 6.72
N GLU A 5 6.19 7.45 7.62
CA GLU A 5 6.54 6.30 8.47
C GLU A 5 5.40 5.86 9.40
N ASP A 6 4.64 6.79 9.97
CA ASP A 6 3.48 6.47 10.81
C ASP A 6 2.38 5.82 9.97
N ALA A 7 2.15 6.33 8.75
CA ALA A 7 1.20 5.75 7.79
C ALA A 7 1.59 4.32 7.42
N LEU A 8 2.89 4.09 7.17
CA LEU A 8 3.44 2.77 6.86
C LEU A 8 3.26 1.81 8.03
N GLN A 9 3.54 2.21 9.26
CA GLN A 9 3.34 1.38 10.45
C GLN A 9 1.87 1.05 10.67
N ASN A 10 0.97 2.03 10.48
CA ASN A 10 -0.47 1.82 10.57
C ASN A 10 -0.97 0.86 9.49
N PHE A 11 -0.46 0.99 8.26
CA PHE A 11 -0.78 0.08 7.16
C PHE A 11 -0.27 -1.35 7.44
N GLN A 12 0.96 -1.50 7.90
CA GLN A 12 1.56 -2.80 8.26
C GLN A 12 0.87 -3.49 9.44
N SER A 13 0.23 -2.70 10.32
CA SER A 13 -0.60 -3.21 11.41
C SER A 13 -2.03 -3.52 10.97
N SER A 14 -2.40 -3.17 9.73
CA SER A 14 -3.72 -3.44 9.17
C SER A 14 -3.83 -4.87 8.64
N LYS A 15 -5.04 -5.26 8.24
CA LYS A 15 -5.31 -6.55 7.60
C LYS A 15 -5.01 -6.58 6.10
N PHE A 16 -4.68 -5.43 5.51
CA PHE A 16 -4.48 -5.29 4.07
C PHE A 16 -3.01 -5.49 3.68
N ASN A 17 -2.78 -5.92 2.45
CA ASN A 17 -1.45 -6.04 1.88
C ASN A 17 -1.42 -5.64 0.40
N PHE A 18 -0.27 -5.14 -0.04
CA PHE A 18 0.00 -4.92 -1.46
C PHE A 18 0.80 -6.08 -2.02
N VAL A 19 0.36 -6.59 -3.17
CA VAL A 19 1.08 -7.58 -3.94
C VAL A 19 1.41 -7.07 -5.34
N ASP A 20 2.46 -7.58 -5.96
CA ASP A 20 2.77 -7.32 -7.36
C ASP A 20 1.84 -8.10 -8.30
N ALA A 21 1.96 -7.86 -9.61
CA ALA A 21 1.20 -8.58 -10.64
C ALA A 21 1.39 -10.12 -10.64
N LYS A 22 2.41 -10.64 -9.94
CA LYS A 22 2.67 -12.07 -9.77
C LYS A 22 2.13 -12.60 -8.43
N GLY A 23 1.57 -11.74 -7.59
CA GLY A 23 1.07 -12.08 -6.26
C GLY A 23 2.15 -12.15 -5.18
N ASN A 24 3.35 -11.62 -5.41
CA ASN A 24 4.39 -11.55 -4.39
C ASN A 24 4.19 -10.33 -3.50
N ASP A 25 4.58 -10.44 -2.23
CA ASP A 25 4.61 -9.30 -1.32
C ASP A 25 5.51 -8.19 -1.85
N VAL A 26 5.02 -6.95 -1.71
CA VAL A 26 5.68 -5.76 -2.24
C VAL A 26 6.57 -5.14 -1.17
N ASP A 27 7.81 -4.83 -1.54
CA ASP A 27 8.65 -3.94 -0.75
C ASP A 27 8.23 -2.48 -0.98
N LEU A 28 7.46 -1.94 -0.03
CA LEU A 28 6.95 -0.57 -0.07
C LEU A 28 8.05 0.50 0.00
N SER A 29 9.28 0.14 0.39
CA SER A 29 10.42 1.07 0.40
C SER A 29 11.07 1.24 -0.98
N ASN A 30 10.76 0.35 -1.93
CA ASN A 30 11.36 0.32 -3.26
C ASN A 30 10.32 -0.01 -4.34
N LEU A 31 9.32 0.88 -4.48
CA LEU A 31 8.30 0.76 -5.50
C LEU A 31 8.83 1.13 -6.89
N ASP A 32 8.39 0.39 -7.89
CA ASP A 32 8.75 0.56 -9.29
C ASP A 32 7.53 1.07 -10.07
N ASP A 33 7.69 2.20 -10.77
CA ASP A 33 6.64 2.83 -11.58
C ASP A 33 6.19 1.96 -12.78
N SER A 34 7.01 0.99 -13.19
CA SER A 34 6.70 0.05 -14.28
C SER A 34 5.90 -1.18 -13.81
N VAL A 35 5.79 -1.40 -12.50
CA VAL A 35 5.04 -2.50 -11.90
C VAL A 35 3.64 -2.04 -11.52
N LYS A 36 2.67 -2.94 -11.69
CA LYS A 36 1.30 -2.75 -11.22
C LYS A 36 1.06 -3.56 -9.96
N TYR A 37 0.37 -2.94 -9.02
CA TYR A 37 0.15 -3.43 -7.68
C TYR A 37 -1.34 -3.68 -7.42
N THR A 38 -1.61 -4.62 -6.52
CA THR A 38 -2.96 -4.99 -6.11
C THR A 38 -3.06 -4.88 -4.59
N LEU A 39 -4.03 -4.11 -4.10
CA LEU A 39 -4.42 -4.09 -2.69
C LEU A 39 -5.34 -5.27 -2.41
N ARG A 40 -5.01 -6.07 -1.41
CA ARG A 40 -5.77 -7.25 -1.00
C ARG A 40 -6.19 -7.18 0.46
N ASP A 41 -7.32 -7.83 0.74
CA ASP A 41 -7.84 -8.16 2.08
C ASP A 41 -7.88 -9.69 2.17
N GLY A 42 -6.75 -10.28 2.56
CA GLY A 42 -6.53 -11.74 2.44
C GLY A 42 -6.61 -12.21 0.99
N ASP A 43 -7.60 -13.04 0.68
CA ASP A 43 -7.82 -13.58 -0.67
C ASP A 43 -8.63 -12.65 -1.59
N ALA A 44 -9.24 -11.59 -1.05
CA ALA A 44 -10.07 -10.67 -1.81
C ALA A 44 -9.24 -9.54 -2.42
N ILE A 45 -9.46 -9.26 -3.71
CA ILE A 45 -8.91 -8.08 -4.38
C ILE A 45 -9.79 -6.88 -4.02
N VAL A 46 -9.19 -5.90 -3.35
CA VAL A 46 -9.85 -4.63 -3.00
C VAL A 46 -9.69 -3.64 -4.15
N GLN A 47 -8.47 -3.52 -4.66
CA GLN A 47 -8.14 -2.64 -5.76
C GLN A 47 -6.98 -3.25 -6.56
N ASP A 48 -7.06 -3.15 -7.88
CA ASP A 48 -6.08 -3.75 -8.81
C ASP A 48 -5.54 -2.70 -9.78
N ASP A 49 -4.47 -3.06 -10.50
CA ASP A 49 -3.80 -2.24 -11.51
C ASP A 49 -3.26 -0.89 -11.00
N MET A 50 -2.93 -0.81 -9.70
CA MET A 50 -2.45 0.41 -9.05
C MET A 50 -1.01 0.72 -9.46
N ALA A 51 -0.71 1.97 -9.78
CA ALA A 51 0.66 2.42 -9.96
C ALA A 51 1.34 2.62 -8.60
N ALA A 52 2.68 2.69 -8.59
CA ALA A 52 3.44 3.00 -7.38
C ALA A 52 2.95 4.28 -6.68
N LYS A 53 2.54 5.30 -7.46
CA LYS A 53 1.95 6.52 -6.89
C LYS A 53 0.65 6.26 -6.14
N ASP A 54 -0.25 5.45 -6.70
CA ASP A 54 -1.53 5.15 -6.08
C ASP A 54 -1.34 4.38 -4.77
N VAL A 55 -0.33 3.49 -4.70
CA VAL A 55 0.06 2.78 -3.48
C VAL A 55 0.48 3.78 -2.39
N VAL A 56 1.40 4.70 -2.72
CA VAL A 56 1.90 5.71 -1.78
C VAL A 56 0.78 6.62 -1.31
N ASP A 57 -0.05 7.12 -2.22
CA ASP A 57 -1.18 7.99 -1.92
C ASP A 57 -2.19 7.27 -1.01
N THR A 58 -2.53 6.01 -1.32
CA THR A 58 -3.45 5.20 -0.49
C THR A 58 -2.93 5.05 0.93
N ILE A 59 -1.65 4.71 1.11
CA ILE A 59 -1.07 4.55 2.45
C ILE A 59 -1.11 5.89 3.19
N ASN A 60 -0.63 6.97 2.57
CA ASN A 60 -0.54 8.28 3.21
C ASN A 60 -1.93 8.86 3.55
N ASP A 61 -2.91 8.72 2.65
CA ASP A 61 -4.22 9.36 2.81
C ASP A 61 -5.15 8.58 3.77
N GLU A 62 -5.11 7.25 3.73
CA GLU A 62 -5.96 6.40 4.56
C GLU A 62 -5.33 6.11 5.93
N TYR A 63 -4.00 5.93 5.98
CA TYR A 63 -3.29 5.48 7.18
C TYR A 63 -2.38 6.55 7.80
N GLY A 64 -2.08 7.62 7.07
CA GLY A 64 -1.27 8.76 7.56
C GLY A 64 -2.06 9.80 8.33
N LYS A 65 -3.40 9.69 8.38
CA LYS A 65 -4.19 10.49 9.31
C LYS A 65 -3.98 9.96 10.73
N THR A 66 -3.14 10.65 11.49
CA THR A 66 -3.17 10.54 12.95
C THR A 66 -4.60 10.81 13.40
N LEU A 67 -5.26 9.79 13.98
CA LEU A 67 -6.44 10.01 14.80
C LEU A 67 -6.01 11.00 15.89
N ASN A 68 -6.43 12.26 15.77
CA ASN A 68 -6.45 13.16 16.92
C ASN A 68 -7.33 12.48 17.98
N VAL A 69 -6.68 11.78 18.91
CA VAL A 69 -7.25 11.33 20.18
C VAL A 69 -7.51 12.52 21.09
#